data_AF-A0A1X7VKI2-F1
#
_entry.id   AF-A0A1X7VKI2-F1
#
_cell.length_a   1.000
_cell.length_b   1.000
_cell.length_c   1.000
_cell.angle_alpha   90.00
_cell.angle_beta   90.00
_cell.angle_gamma   90.00
#
_symmetry.space_group_name_H-M   'P 1'
#
loop_
_entity.id
_entity.type
_entity.pdbx_description
1 polymer ?
#
loop_
_entity_poly.entity_id
_entity_poly.type
_entity_poly.pdbx_seq_one_letter_code
_entity_poly.pdbx_strand_id
1 'polypeptide(L)'
;MAFRSIECDRSNSNSTTKEKIAIATAPHWSGPYTIQSKEPVFGWYAPEDWPPSLVYPVGQIMANEDPFIWRSKRGYHMLTHCQLSPNHSTRGAYGYSKDGLSSWTLLPDLMWDANMTWADGSVSYFKRRQAPALYFDANGHPLYLLTPVDELYQDGCNWGHGWTLMQPIEH
;
A
#
# COMPACT_ATOMS: atom_id res chain seq x y z
N MET A 1 14.41 -7.84 6.53
CA MET A 1 13.40 -8.81 6.05
C MET A 1 12.07 -8.41 6.67
N ALA A 2 11.06 -8.12 5.86
CA ALA A 2 9.76 -7.68 6.33
C ALA A 2 8.86 -8.90 6.58
N PHE A 3 8.33 -9.01 7.78
CA PHE A 3 7.34 -10.01 8.14
C PHE A 3 5.96 -9.38 8.02
N ARG A 4 5.05 -10.05 7.31
CA ARG A 4 3.65 -9.63 7.18
C ARG A 4 2.84 -10.45 8.18
N SER A 5 2.50 -9.86 9.33
CA SER A 5 1.42 -10.37 10.18
C SER A 5 0.16 -9.56 9.92
N ILE A 6 -0.94 -10.25 9.67
CA ILE A 6 -2.28 -9.67 9.67
C ILE A 6 -2.91 -10.09 10.98
N GLU A 7 -3.06 -9.16 11.92
CA GLU A 7 -3.90 -9.38 13.10
C GLU A 7 -5.23 -8.68 12.85
N CYS A 8 -6.25 -9.44 12.44
CA CYS A 8 -7.61 -8.94 12.41
C CYS A 8 -8.15 -8.93 13.84
N ASP A 9 -8.42 -7.76 14.42
CA ASP A 9 -9.17 -7.69 15.69
C ASP A 9 -10.63 -8.13 15.44
N ARG A 10 -10.87 -9.43 15.61
CA ARG A 10 -12.21 -10.04 15.45
C ARG A 10 -13.15 -9.71 16.61
N SER A 11 -12.65 -9.12 17.69
CA SER A 11 -13.44 -8.95 18.93
C SER A 11 -14.21 -7.63 19.01
N ASN A 12 -13.87 -6.64 18.18
CA ASN A 12 -14.53 -5.33 18.12
C ASN A 12 -15.04 -4.99 16.71
N SER A 13 -15.96 -5.81 16.17
CA SER A 13 -16.57 -5.62 14.85
C SER A 13 -17.46 -4.37 14.70
N ASN A 14 -17.48 -3.49 15.70
CA ASN A 14 -18.12 -2.18 15.66
C ASN A 14 -17.11 -1.01 15.59
N SER A 15 -15.82 -1.29 15.44
CA SER A 15 -14.79 -0.26 15.41
C SER A 15 -14.42 0.14 13.99
N THR A 16 -14.36 1.45 13.77
CA THR A 16 -13.80 2.19 12.64
C THR A 16 -12.28 1.99 12.48
N THR A 17 -11.75 0.83 12.88
CA THR A 17 -10.31 0.54 12.85
C THR A 17 -9.88 0.27 11.42
N LYS A 18 -9.18 1.27 10.88
CA LYS A 18 -8.57 1.22 9.56
C LYS A 18 -7.20 0.57 9.62
N GLU A 19 -6.78 -0.12 8.56
CA GLU A 19 -5.54 -0.89 8.52
C GLU A 19 -4.28 -0.02 8.68
N LYS A 20 -3.34 -0.53 9.47
CA LYS A 20 -2.10 0.16 9.85
C LYS A 20 -0.91 -0.73 9.60
N ILE A 21 0.22 -0.08 9.29
CA ILE A 21 1.50 -0.75 9.12
C ILE A 21 2.39 -0.43 10.32
N ALA A 22 2.96 -1.46 10.91
CA ALA A 22 3.97 -1.39 11.96
C ALA A 22 5.24 -2.14 11.51
N ILE A 23 6.39 -1.79 12.09
CA ILE A 23 7.64 -2.52 11.88
C ILE A 23 7.87 -3.48 13.04
N ALA A 24 8.21 -4.72 12.72
CA ALA A 24 8.73 -5.70 13.67
C ALA A 24 10.10 -6.20 13.23
N THR A 25 10.96 -6.50 14.19
CA THR A 25 12.33 -7.01 13.96
C THR A 25 12.52 -8.35 14.67
N ALA A 26 13.40 -9.18 14.13
CA ALA A 26 13.79 -10.44 14.75
C ALA A 26 15.30 -10.65 14.61
N PRO A 27 15.94 -11.37 15.55
CA PRO A 27 17.34 -11.77 15.41
C PRO A 27 17.55 -12.83 14.32
N HIS A 28 16.47 -13.52 13.90
CA HIS A 28 16.48 -14.55 12.87
C HIS A 28 15.25 -14.43 11.96
N TRP A 29 15.36 -14.90 10.71
CA TRP A 29 14.28 -14.79 9.72
C TRP A 29 12.99 -15.52 10.13
N SER A 30 13.11 -16.52 10.99
CA SER A 30 11.96 -17.28 11.51
C SER A 30 11.38 -16.69 12.81
N GLY A 31 11.83 -15.50 13.22
CA GLY A 31 11.44 -14.90 14.49
C GLY A 31 12.32 -15.31 15.69
N PRO A 32 11.87 -15.02 16.93
CA PRO A 32 10.63 -14.30 17.25
C PRO A 32 10.70 -12.83 16.81
N TYR A 33 9.55 -12.30 16.38
CA TYR A 33 9.41 -10.90 15.97
C TYR A 33 8.95 -10.03 17.14
N THR A 34 9.61 -8.89 17.31
CA THR A 34 9.24 -7.87 18.29
C THR A 34 8.84 -6.60 17.56
N ILE A 35 7.63 -6.12 17.85
CA ILE A 35 7.12 -4.84 17.33
C ILE A 35 8.00 -3.71 17.87
N GLN A 36 8.50 -2.87 16.98
CA GLN A 36 9.43 -1.78 17.31
C GLN A 36 8.73 -0.57 17.92
N SER A 37 7.48 -0.30 17.52
CA SER A 37 6.71 0.86 17.96
C SER A 37 5.22 0.54 18.02
N LYS A 38 4.52 1.12 18.99
CA LYS A 38 3.05 1.13 19.03
C LYS A 38 2.44 2.15 18.07
N GLU A 39 3.24 3.12 17.64
CA GLU A 39 2.85 4.11 16.64
C GLU A 39 2.99 3.51 15.23
N PRO A 40 1.94 3.59 14.38
CA PRO A 40 2.03 3.19 12.98
C PRO A 40 3.08 3.98 12.21
N VAL A 41 3.70 3.37 11.19
CA VAL A 41 4.79 4.01 10.41
C VAL A 41 4.36 5.30 9.70
N PHE A 42 3.08 5.43 9.35
CA PHE A 42 2.52 6.63 8.72
C PHE A 42 1.64 7.45 9.68
N GLY A 43 1.73 7.17 10.98
CA GLY A 43 0.93 7.82 12.00
C GLY A 43 -0.56 7.42 12.00
N TRP A 44 -1.31 8.06 12.89
CA TRP A 44 -2.74 7.78 13.06
C TRP A 44 -3.62 8.50 12.05
N TYR A 45 -3.24 9.71 11.63
CA TYR A 45 -4.02 10.62 10.82
C TYR A 45 -3.22 11.17 9.63
N ALA A 46 -3.91 11.48 8.53
CA ALA A 46 -3.29 12.13 7.38
C ALA A 46 -2.73 13.50 7.80
N PRO A 47 -1.55 13.91 7.31
CA PRO A 47 -1.00 15.23 7.61
C PRO A 47 -1.96 16.36 7.24
N GLU A 48 -2.02 17.39 8.09
CA GLU A 48 -2.94 18.54 7.88
C GLU A 48 -2.55 19.41 6.68
N ASP A 49 -1.28 19.36 6.27
CA ASP A 49 -0.71 20.13 5.16
C ASP A 49 -0.87 19.43 3.79
N TRP A 50 -1.44 18.22 3.75
CA TRP A 50 -1.76 17.55 2.51
C TRP A 50 -2.86 18.30 1.73
N PRO A 51 -2.75 18.41 0.39
CA PRO A 51 -3.72 19.14 -0.40
C PRO A 51 -5.12 18.50 -0.29
N PRO A 52 -6.18 19.29 -0.03
CA PRO A 52 -7.55 18.77 0.13
C PRO A 52 -8.08 17.99 -1.09
N SER A 53 -7.50 18.22 -2.27
CA SER A 53 -7.84 17.52 -3.51
C SER A 53 -7.36 16.06 -3.53
N LEU A 54 -6.32 15.71 -2.76
CA LEU A 54 -5.78 14.34 -2.70
C LEU A 54 -6.37 13.54 -1.54
N VAL A 55 -6.73 14.19 -0.43
CA VAL A 55 -7.38 13.56 0.72
C VAL A 55 -8.65 14.31 1.12
N TYR A 56 -9.78 13.63 0.93
CA TYR A 56 -11.11 14.15 1.22
C TYR A 56 -11.68 13.42 2.43
N PRO A 57 -11.80 13.96 3.66
CA PRO A 57 -11.40 15.25 4.24
C PRO A 57 -10.08 15.23 5.07
N VAL A 58 -9.53 16.42 5.38
CA VAL A 58 -8.43 16.62 6.34
C VAL A 58 -8.74 15.93 7.68
N GLY A 59 -7.73 15.30 8.30
CA GLY A 59 -7.90 14.58 9.57
C GLY A 59 -8.46 13.17 9.44
N GLN A 60 -8.52 12.60 8.22
CA GLN A 60 -8.84 11.18 8.07
C GLN A 60 -7.86 10.29 8.82
N ILE A 61 -8.40 9.26 9.48
CA ILE A 61 -7.60 8.15 10.00
C ILE A 61 -6.85 7.52 8.82
N MET A 62 -5.52 7.44 8.93
CA MET A 62 -4.66 6.79 7.93
C MET A 62 -5.06 5.34 7.73
N ALA A 63 -5.00 4.85 6.51
CA ALA A 63 -5.42 3.48 6.21
C ALA A 63 -4.58 2.94 5.05
N ASN A 64 -3.59 2.12 5.36
CA ASN A 64 -2.70 1.53 4.37
C ASN A 64 -2.47 0.07 4.73
N GLU A 65 -2.54 -0.79 3.72
CA GLU A 65 -2.31 -2.22 3.83
C GLU A 65 -1.36 -2.72 2.75
N ASP A 66 -1.07 -4.00 2.80
CA ASP A 66 -0.28 -4.71 1.80
C ASP A 66 1.07 -4.05 1.45
N PRO A 67 1.95 -3.83 2.44
CA PRO A 67 3.22 -3.18 2.19
C PRO A 67 4.14 -4.06 1.31
N PHE A 68 4.69 -3.46 0.27
CA PHE A 68 5.83 -3.96 -0.49
C PHE A 68 7.03 -3.05 -0.27
N ILE A 69 8.07 -3.58 0.39
CA ILE A 69 9.25 -2.81 0.79
C ILE A 69 10.45 -3.19 -0.05
N TRP A 70 11.20 -2.20 -0.51
CA TRP A 70 12.51 -2.41 -1.15
C TRP A 70 13.53 -1.36 -0.67
N ARG A 71 14.80 -1.61 -1.00
CA ARG A 71 15.91 -0.73 -0.66
C ARG A 71 16.60 -0.25 -1.92
N SER A 72 16.96 1.03 -1.94
CA SER A 72 17.83 1.63 -2.96
C SER A 72 19.01 2.35 -2.30
N LYS A 73 19.85 3.01 -3.11
CA LYS A 73 20.91 3.89 -2.61
C LYS A 73 20.39 5.09 -1.79
N ARG A 74 19.11 5.44 -1.94
CA ARG A 74 18.46 6.58 -1.25
C ARG A 74 17.87 6.21 0.12
N GLY A 75 17.76 4.92 0.42
CA GLY A 75 17.11 4.42 1.65
C GLY A 75 16.13 3.28 1.34
N TYR A 76 15.07 3.23 2.13
CA TYR A 76 13.99 2.27 2.05
C TYR A 76 12.76 2.93 1.45
N HIS A 77 11.98 2.13 0.75
CA HIS A 77 10.80 2.53 0.02
C HIS A 77 9.69 1.52 0.27
N MET A 78 8.45 1.97 0.21
CA MET A 78 7.28 1.14 0.44
C MET A 78 6.17 1.54 -0.53
N LEU A 79 5.58 0.56 -1.21
CA LEU A 79 4.27 0.70 -1.85
C LEU A 79 3.22 0.06 -0.96
N THR A 80 2.03 0.66 -0.90
CA THR A 80 0.90 0.13 -0.14
C THR A 80 -0.38 0.28 -0.94
N HIS A 81 -1.38 -0.53 -0.62
CA HIS A 81 -2.75 -0.22 -0.98
C HIS A 81 -3.30 0.84 0.00
N CYS A 82 -3.83 1.92 -0.55
CA CYS A 82 -4.37 3.06 0.19
C CYS A 82 -5.88 2.95 0.33
N GLN A 83 -6.34 2.83 1.56
CA GLN A 83 -7.75 2.75 1.91
C GLN A 83 -8.32 4.10 2.38
N LEU A 84 -7.80 5.22 1.86
CA LEU A 84 -8.40 6.54 2.12
C LEU A 84 -9.56 6.81 1.15
N SER A 85 -10.60 7.49 1.64
CA SER A 85 -11.73 7.91 0.81
C SER A 85 -11.27 8.89 -0.30
N PRO A 86 -11.96 8.94 -1.45
CA PRO A 86 -13.15 8.16 -1.81
C PRO A 86 -12.90 6.76 -2.39
N ASN A 87 -11.69 6.41 -2.84
CA ASN A 87 -11.48 5.16 -3.60
C ASN A 87 -10.66 4.15 -2.78
N HIS A 88 -11.31 3.56 -1.79
CA HIS A 88 -10.70 2.63 -0.82
C HIS A 88 -10.15 1.33 -1.41
N SER A 89 -10.50 0.96 -2.64
CA SER A 89 -10.27 -0.40 -3.16
C SER A 89 -9.21 -0.46 -4.26
N THR A 90 -8.72 0.68 -4.73
CA THR A 90 -7.99 0.74 -6.02
C THR A 90 -6.81 1.71 -6.02
N ARG A 91 -6.49 2.32 -4.88
CA ARG A 91 -5.48 3.39 -4.81
C ARG A 91 -4.15 2.88 -4.30
N GLY A 92 -3.09 3.33 -4.94
CA GLY A 92 -1.73 3.13 -4.44
C GLY A 92 -1.20 4.29 -3.64
N ALA A 93 -0.37 3.98 -2.66
CA ALA A 93 0.38 4.93 -1.88
C ALA A 93 1.86 4.59 -1.88
N TYR A 94 2.71 5.61 -1.70
CA TYR A 94 4.15 5.46 -1.62
C TYR A 94 4.72 6.14 -0.39
N GLY A 95 5.54 5.40 0.34
CA GLY A 95 6.31 5.89 1.47
C GLY A 95 7.79 5.63 1.32
N TYR A 96 8.60 6.41 2.03
CA TYR A 96 10.06 6.24 2.07
C TYR A 96 10.61 6.51 3.46
N SER A 97 11.79 5.94 3.72
CA SER A 97 12.54 6.13 4.96
C SER A 97 14.03 6.03 4.71
N LYS A 98 14.85 6.74 5.47
CA LYS A 98 16.32 6.57 5.40
C LYS A 98 16.78 5.29 6.09
N ASP A 99 16.15 4.92 7.21
CA ASP A 99 16.56 3.81 8.08
C ASP A 99 15.69 2.55 7.95
N GLY A 100 14.46 2.72 7.43
CA GLY A 100 13.49 1.64 7.28
C GLY A 100 12.83 1.21 8.60
N LEU A 101 13.02 1.97 9.69
CA LEU A 101 12.57 1.62 11.03
C LEU A 101 11.53 2.61 11.56
N SER A 102 11.92 3.84 11.87
CA SER A 102 11.06 4.79 12.61
C SER A 102 10.66 6.01 11.79
N SER A 103 11.51 6.47 10.87
CA SER A 103 11.33 7.73 10.16
C SER A 103 10.78 7.49 8.76
N TRP A 104 9.50 7.11 8.68
CA TRP A 104 8.79 6.94 7.42
C TRP A 104 8.01 8.20 7.06
N THR A 105 8.07 8.58 5.79
CA THR A 105 7.30 9.67 5.20
C THR A 105 6.43 9.10 4.10
N LEU A 106 5.14 9.39 4.14
CA LEU A 106 4.20 9.06 3.09
C LEU A 106 4.04 10.26 2.15
N LEU A 107 4.01 10.03 0.84
CA LEU A 107 3.68 11.07 -0.13
C LEU A 107 2.16 11.20 -0.29
N PRO A 108 1.65 12.42 -0.56
CA PRO A 108 0.23 12.65 -0.79
C PRO A 108 -0.24 12.15 -2.17
N ASP A 109 0.69 11.93 -3.10
CA ASP A 109 0.40 11.50 -4.47
C ASP A 109 -0.13 10.07 -4.54
N LEU A 110 -1.10 9.85 -5.44
CA LEU A 110 -1.60 8.52 -5.77
C LEU A 110 -0.64 7.87 -6.77
N MET A 111 -0.13 6.69 -6.42
CA MET A 111 0.79 5.96 -7.31
C MET A 111 0.06 5.27 -8.45
N TRP A 112 -1.20 4.91 -8.24
CA TRP A 112 -2.10 4.39 -9.24
C TRP A 112 -3.55 4.57 -8.81
N ASP A 113 -4.48 4.48 -9.77
CA ASP A 113 -5.91 4.46 -9.53
C ASP A 113 -6.60 3.21 -10.15
N ALA A 114 -7.94 3.25 -10.19
CA ALA A 114 -8.79 2.19 -10.72
C ALA A 114 -8.75 2.06 -12.25
N ASN A 115 -8.41 3.14 -12.96
CA ASN A 115 -8.48 3.18 -14.41
C ASN A 115 -7.17 2.66 -14.99
N MET A 116 -7.27 1.89 -16.06
CA MET A 116 -6.12 1.43 -16.84
C MET A 116 -6.35 1.74 -18.30
N THR A 117 -5.48 2.56 -18.87
CA THR A 117 -5.44 2.82 -20.30
C THR A 117 -4.54 1.81 -20.97
N TRP A 118 -5.09 1.05 -21.90
CA TRP A 118 -4.38 0.05 -22.68
C TRP A 118 -3.67 0.66 -23.89
N ALA A 119 -2.75 -0.10 -24.50
CA ALA A 119 -1.96 0.37 -25.64
C ALA A 119 -2.81 0.71 -26.88
N ASP A 120 -4.02 0.15 -26.99
CA ASP A 120 -4.98 0.45 -28.05
C ASP A 120 -5.88 1.67 -27.72
N GLY A 121 -5.66 2.31 -26.57
CA GLY A 121 -6.43 3.45 -26.07
C GLY A 121 -7.72 3.09 -25.36
N SER A 122 -8.09 1.80 -25.28
CA SER A 122 -9.22 1.37 -24.47
C SER A 122 -8.95 1.57 -22.98
N VAL A 123 -10.00 1.71 -22.17
CA VAL A 123 -9.87 1.92 -20.72
C VAL A 123 -10.64 0.83 -19.97
N SER A 124 -9.96 0.10 -19.10
CA SER A 124 -10.59 -0.76 -18.10
C SER A 124 -10.74 -0.02 -16.78
N TYR A 125 -11.85 -0.26 -16.08
CA TYR A 125 -12.05 0.18 -14.70
C TYR A 125 -12.00 -1.04 -13.78
N PHE A 126 -11.07 -1.04 -12.83
CA PHE A 126 -10.98 -2.09 -11.83
C PHE A 126 -11.77 -1.74 -10.57
N LYS A 127 -12.49 -2.72 -10.02
CA LYS A 127 -13.18 -2.61 -8.73
C LYS A 127 -12.22 -2.86 -7.56
N ARG A 128 -11.18 -3.66 -7.78
CA ARG A 128 -10.07 -3.84 -6.84
C ARG A 128 -8.74 -3.73 -7.56
N ARG A 129 -7.77 -3.09 -6.90
CA ARG A 129 -6.37 -3.05 -7.33
C ARG A 129 -5.47 -2.84 -6.11
N GLN A 130 -4.92 -3.94 -5.61
CA GLN A 130 -4.31 -4.01 -4.27
C GLN A 130 -2.99 -4.78 -4.30
N ALA A 131 -2.45 -5.16 -3.14
CA ALA A 131 -1.27 -6.01 -2.99
C ALA A 131 -0.12 -5.71 -3.97
N PRO A 132 0.41 -4.48 -3.97
CA PRO A 132 1.42 -4.07 -4.93
C PRO A 132 2.69 -4.91 -4.78
N ALA A 133 3.38 -5.12 -5.90
CA ALA A 133 4.75 -5.62 -5.94
C ALA A 133 5.51 -4.98 -7.10
N LEU A 134 6.83 -5.07 -7.07
CA LEU A 134 7.69 -4.58 -8.14
C LEU A 134 8.52 -5.74 -8.71
N TYR A 135 8.63 -5.77 -10.04
CA TYR A 135 9.64 -6.56 -10.74
C TYR A 135 10.83 -5.68 -11.08
N PHE A 136 12.04 -6.15 -10.77
CA PHE A 136 13.27 -5.37 -10.93
C PHE A 136 14.16 -5.93 -12.05
N ASP A 137 14.94 -5.04 -12.68
CA ASP A 137 16.03 -5.43 -13.55
C ASP A 137 17.24 -5.98 -12.76
N ALA A 138 18.28 -6.42 -13.48
CA ALA A 138 19.51 -6.91 -12.87
C ALA A 138 20.30 -5.85 -12.08
N ASN A 139 20.01 -4.56 -12.28
CA ASN A 139 20.62 -3.43 -11.58
C ASN A 139 19.80 -2.95 -10.37
N GLY A 140 18.64 -3.56 -10.11
CA GLY A 140 17.73 -3.17 -9.03
C GLY A 140 16.82 -1.98 -9.37
N HIS A 141 16.63 -1.66 -10.65
CA HIS A 141 15.65 -0.67 -11.10
C HIS A 141 14.27 -1.33 -11.27
N PRO A 142 13.19 -0.72 -10.76
CA PRO A 142 11.84 -1.27 -10.92
C PRO A 142 11.36 -1.10 -12.37
N LEU A 143 11.08 -2.22 -13.05
CA LEU A 143 10.61 -2.25 -14.43
C LEU A 143 9.09 -2.33 -14.55
N TYR A 144 8.44 -3.06 -13.63
CA TYR A 144 7.00 -3.27 -13.66
C TYR A 144 6.38 -3.17 -12.28
N LEU A 145 5.22 -2.54 -12.22
CA LEU A 145 4.28 -2.62 -11.11
C LEU A 145 3.36 -3.81 -11.31
N LEU A 146 3.32 -4.70 -10.33
CA LEU A 146 2.42 -5.84 -10.28
C LEU A 146 1.33 -5.54 -9.27
N THR A 147 0.07 -5.67 -9.68
CA THR A 147 -1.09 -5.54 -8.79
C THR A 147 -2.13 -6.58 -9.16
N PRO A 148 -2.59 -7.42 -8.21
CA PRO A 148 -3.85 -8.12 -8.37
C PRO A 148 -5.00 -7.14 -8.62
N VAL A 149 -5.78 -7.39 -9.67
CA VAL A 149 -6.94 -6.61 -10.09
C VAL A 149 -8.18 -7.49 -10.18
N ASP A 150 -9.34 -6.87 -9.97
CA ASP A 150 -10.65 -7.49 -10.19
C ASP A 150 -11.57 -6.48 -10.87
N GLU A 151 -12.27 -6.92 -11.89
CA GLU A 151 -13.21 -6.11 -12.66
C GLU A 151 -14.64 -6.18 -12.09
N LEU A 152 -14.94 -7.20 -11.28
CA LEU A 152 -16.25 -7.40 -10.70
C LEU A 152 -16.29 -6.96 -9.24
N TYR A 153 -17.43 -6.41 -8.83
CA TYR A 153 -17.74 -6.22 -7.42
C TYR A 153 -18.42 -7.49 -6.92
N GLN A 154 -17.71 -8.29 -6.12
CA GLN A 154 -18.32 -9.33 -5.28
C GLN A 154 -18.19 -8.93 -3.82
N ASP A 155 -19.20 -9.26 -3.01
CA ASP A 155 -19.29 -8.83 -1.62
C ASP A 155 -18.05 -9.21 -0.78
N GLY A 156 -17.53 -8.25 -0.02
CA GLY A 156 -16.54 -8.47 1.04
C GLY A 156 -15.11 -8.80 0.57
N CYS A 157 -14.56 -9.91 1.08
CA CYS A 157 -13.16 -10.37 0.89
C CYS A 157 -12.94 -11.23 -0.36
N ASN A 158 -14.00 -11.51 -1.13
CA ASN A 158 -13.95 -12.49 -2.20
C ASN A 158 -13.57 -11.84 -3.53
N TRP A 159 -12.46 -12.29 -4.12
CA TRP A 159 -12.08 -11.98 -5.49
C TRP A 159 -12.94 -12.81 -6.43
N GLY A 160 -13.65 -12.14 -7.34
CA GLY A 160 -14.52 -12.78 -8.31
C GLY A 160 -13.74 -13.22 -9.54
N HIS A 161 -13.24 -12.25 -10.30
CA HIS A 161 -12.54 -12.45 -11.57
C HIS A 161 -11.12 -11.87 -11.47
N GLY A 162 -10.41 -12.29 -10.42
CA GLY A 162 -9.09 -11.76 -10.08
C GLY A 162 -7.98 -12.24 -11.03
N TRP A 163 -7.11 -11.34 -11.45
CA TRP A 163 -5.86 -11.65 -12.17
C TRP A 163 -4.77 -10.66 -11.79
N THR A 164 -3.50 -10.94 -12.12
CA THR A 164 -2.39 -10.03 -11.82
C THR A 164 -2.10 -9.15 -13.03
N LEU A 165 -2.30 -7.84 -12.88
CA LEU A 165 -1.87 -6.85 -13.85
C LEU A 165 -0.37 -6.58 -13.67
N MET A 166 0.36 -6.58 -14.78
CA MET A 166 1.76 -6.19 -14.86
C MET A 166 1.87 -4.94 -15.73
N GLN A 167 2.12 -3.79 -15.11
CA GLN A 167 2.19 -2.48 -15.76
C GLN A 167 3.66 -2.02 -15.85
N PRO A 168 4.16 -1.66 -17.04
CA PRO A 168 5.50 -1.06 -17.17
C PRO A 168 5.62 0.25 -16.39
N ILE A 169 6.79 0.51 -15.83
CA ILE A 169 7.15 1.79 -15.19
C ILE A 169 8.03 2.55 -16.17
N GLU A 170 7.60 3.74 -16.57
CA GLU A 170 8.40 4.62 -17.41
C GLU A 170 9.51 5.30 -16.57
N HIS A 171 10.70 5.41 -17.14
CA HIS A 171 11.89 6.01 -16.53
C HIS A 171 12.24 7.35 -17.18
#